data_AF-A0A061DT59-F1
#
_entry.id   AF-A0A061DT59-F1
#
_cell.length_a   1.000
_cell.length_b   1.000
_cell.length_c   1.000
_cell.angle_alpha   90.00
_cell.angle_beta   90.00
_cell.angle_gamma   90.00
#
_symmetry.space_group_name_H-M   'P 1'
#
loop_
_entity.id
_entity.type
_entity.pdbx_description
1 polymer ?
#
loop_
_entity_poly.entity_id
_entity_poly.type
_entity_poly.pdbx_seq_one_letter_code
_entity_poly.pdbx_strand_id
1 'polypeptide(L)'
;MAQSPNPSKLFLSSNFTPKPLLRLHPNSSLLTKLKQPPSFKILSSLSPPPPPPSSKPTPTKTLNLVSLLRAIPDWADRIQERGMQQNRALYNHENWVYHRSSLRHLRHLLSSLQSRVILSLVPPVLAFTSVAVVIAGYNTAVDLHWLPGFFPVLRASSLPYQLTAPALALLLVFRTEASYSRFEEGRKAWTKVIAGTNDFARQVIAGVENSGDECMKNALLHYIMAFPVALKCHVMYGSDIGRDLQNLLEGDDLAVVLNSKHRPRCIIEFISQSLKVLNLEESKRTMSQRSHVSMKELVYVNNSWVFPSLYHTLA
;
A
#
# COMPACT_ATOMS: atom_id res chain seq x y z
N MET A 1 -57.61 -23.30 25.40
CA MET A 1 -56.94 -22.73 24.21
C MET A 1 -56.02 -21.63 24.70
N ALA A 2 -54.74 -21.73 24.37
CA ALA A 2 -53.60 -21.18 25.10
C ALA A 2 -53.55 -19.65 25.18
N GLN A 3 -53.32 -19.11 26.38
CA GLN A 3 -52.86 -17.74 26.59
C GLN A 3 -51.34 -17.73 26.73
N SER A 4 -50.69 -17.01 25.82
CA SER A 4 -49.24 -16.82 25.72
C SER A 4 -48.68 -16.04 26.92
N PRO A 5 -47.50 -16.40 27.46
CA PRO A 5 -46.89 -15.67 28.55
C PRO A 5 -46.18 -14.40 28.07
N ASN A 6 -46.24 -13.40 28.93
CA ASN A 6 -45.71 -12.05 28.85
C ASN A 6 -44.17 -12.06 29.02
N PRO A 7 -43.35 -11.43 28.16
CA PRO A 7 -41.91 -11.35 28.40
C PRO A 7 -41.59 -10.20 29.37
N SER A 8 -40.99 -10.57 30.50
CA SER A 8 -40.41 -9.68 31.50
C SER A 8 -39.30 -8.82 30.88
N LYS A 9 -39.50 -7.50 30.88
CA LYS A 9 -38.47 -6.51 30.54
C LYS A 9 -37.40 -6.50 31.64
N LEU A 10 -36.27 -7.14 31.38
CA LEU A 10 -35.02 -6.95 32.12
C LEU A 10 -34.50 -5.53 31.87
N PHE A 11 -34.74 -4.63 32.83
CA PHE A 11 -34.07 -3.33 32.89
C PHE A 11 -32.65 -3.54 33.41
N LEU A 12 -31.66 -3.58 32.52
CA LEU A 12 -30.26 -3.39 32.86
C LEU A 12 -30.04 -1.89 33.15
N SER A 13 -30.10 -1.52 34.42
CA SER A 13 -29.67 -0.22 34.91
C SER A 13 -28.15 -0.12 34.77
N SER A 14 -27.69 0.72 33.83
CA SER A 14 -26.29 1.15 33.77
C SER A 14 -26.16 2.45 34.54
N ASN A 15 -25.64 2.38 35.77
CA ASN A 15 -25.21 3.56 36.51
C ASN A 15 -23.86 4.01 35.97
N PHE A 16 -23.87 4.73 34.85
CA PHE A 16 -22.70 5.45 34.35
C PHE A 16 -22.96 6.95 34.54
N THR A 17 -22.34 7.55 35.55
CA THR A 17 -22.43 8.99 35.85
C THR A 17 -21.23 9.72 35.26
N PRO A 18 -21.35 10.41 34.10
CA PRO A 18 -20.31 11.33 33.67
C PRO A 18 -20.42 12.62 34.50
N LYS A 19 -19.37 12.93 35.27
CA LYS A 19 -19.20 14.25 35.91
C LYS A 19 -19.10 15.33 34.81
N PRO A 20 -19.86 16.43 34.87
CA PRO A 20 -19.70 17.52 33.92
C PRO A 20 -18.53 18.40 34.36
N LEU A 21 -17.38 18.26 33.71
CA LEU A 21 -16.28 19.22 33.85
C LEU A 21 -16.51 20.41 32.90
N LEU A 22 -17.43 21.29 33.31
CA LEU A 22 -17.43 22.67 32.85
C LEU A 22 -16.26 23.39 33.52
N ARG A 23 -15.18 23.59 32.77
CA ARG A 23 -14.17 24.62 33.06
C ARG A 23 -13.97 25.47 31.81
N LEU A 24 -14.89 26.40 31.62
CA LEU A 24 -14.69 27.58 30.79
C LEU A 24 -13.57 28.40 31.43
N HIS A 25 -12.44 28.52 30.74
CA HIS A 25 -11.55 29.65 30.92
C HIS A 25 -11.62 30.48 29.64
N PRO A 26 -12.11 31.73 29.70
CA PRO A 26 -12.05 32.64 28.57
C PRO A 26 -10.63 33.18 28.51
N ASN A 27 -9.99 33.12 27.36
CA ASN A 27 -8.94 34.08 27.02
C ASN A 27 -9.00 34.34 25.52
N SER A 28 -9.79 35.38 25.22
CA SER A 28 -9.77 36.16 24.00
C SER A 28 -8.38 36.76 23.79
N SER A 29 -7.73 36.39 22.68
CA SER A 29 -6.87 37.31 21.93
C SER A 29 -7.07 37.04 20.45
N LEU A 30 -8.20 37.54 19.98
CA LEU A 30 -8.52 37.68 18.57
C LEU A 30 -7.63 38.82 18.05
N LEU A 31 -6.47 38.49 17.48
CA LEU A 31 -5.70 39.42 16.66
C LEU A 31 -5.52 38.84 15.26
N THR A 32 -6.15 39.54 14.34
CA THR A 32 -6.16 39.40 12.89
C THR A 32 -4.75 39.23 12.30
N LYS A 33 -4.49 38.08 11.67
CA LYS A 33 -3.51 37.99 10.58
C LYS A 33 -4.16 37.34 9.37
N LEU A 34 -4.67 38.19 8.48
CA LEU A 34 -4.89 37.88 7.07
C LEU A 34 -3.63 37.21 6.52
N LYS A 35 -3.73 35.96 6.06
CA LYS A 35 -2.69 35.31 5.27
C LYS A 35 -2.66 35.98 3.89
N GLN A 36 -1.61 36.76 3.67
CA GLN A 36 -1.17 37.25 2.36
C GLN A 36 -0.86 36.07 1.40
N PRO A 37 -1.00 36.24 0.08
CA PRO A 37 -0.62 35.21 -0.89
C PRO A 37 0.90 34.96 -0.87
N PRO A 38 1.37 33.78 -1.30
CA PRO A 38 2.78 33.44 -1.22
C PRO A 38 3.61 34.33 -2.15
N SER A 39 4.43 35.20 -1.55
CA SER A 39 5.51 35.92 -2.21
C SER A 39 6.64 34.93 -2.49
N PHE A 40 6.96 34.72 -3.77
CA PHE A 40 8.16 34.01 -4.20
C PHE A 40 9.39 34.83 -3.80
N LYS A 41 10.01 34.48 -2.67
CA LYS A 41 11.36 34.96 -2.33
C LYS A 41 12.37 33.89 -2.72
N ILE A 42 13.16 34.23 -3.74
CA ILE A 42 14.37 33.53 -4.17
C ILE A 42 15.39 33.68 -3.03
N LEU A 43 15.73 32.57 -2.37
CA LEU A 43 16.84 32.51 -1.43
C LEU A 43 18.14 32.42 -2.23
N SER A 44 18.77 33.57 -2.44
CA SER A 44 20.19 33.67 -2.77
C SER A 44 21.00 33.51 -1.47
N SER A 45 21.55 32.33 -1.24
CA SER A 45 22.57 32.10 -0.21
C SER A 45 23.95 32.40 -0.81
N LEU A 46 24.62 33.42 -0.26
CA LEU A 46 26.02 33.75 -0.51
C LEU A 46 26.94 32.72 0.17
N SER A 47 27.72 31.97 -0.61
CA SER A 47 29.00 31.34 -0.25
C SER A 47 29.68 30.89 -1.55
N PRO A 48 30.90 31.35 -1.90
CA PRO A 48 31.53 31.02 -3.17
C PRO A 48 32.34 29.72 -3.11
N PRO A 49 32.17 28.78 -4.06
CA PRO A 49 33.17 27.75 -4.37
C PRO A 49 34.05 28.12 -5.58
N PRO A 50 35.23 27.50 -5.75
CA PRO A 50 36.30 27.94 -6.66
C PRO A 50 35.95 27.73 -8.15
N PRO A 51 36.68 28.37 -9.09
CA PRO A 51 36.25 28.49 -10.48
C PRO A 51 36.35 27.15 -11.24
N PRO A 52 35.35 26.77 -12.05
CA PRO A 52 35.47 25.64 -12.97
C PRO A 52 36.09 26.07 -14.32
N PRO A 53 36.85 25.17 -14.98
CA PRO A 53 37.44 25.44 -16.28
C PRO A 53 36.44 25.24 -17.43
N SER A 54 36.58 26.10 -18.43
CA SER A 54 36.06 26.01 -19.81
C SER A 54 34.53 26.01 -20.00
N SER A 55 34.11 27.06 -20.70
CA SER A 55 32.79 27.31 -21.26
C SER A 55 32.22 26.13 -22.05
N LYS A 56 31.13 25.54 -21.54
CA LYS A 56 30.12 24.90 -22.40
C LYS A 56 28.95 25.87 -22.56
N PRO A 57 28.45 26.11 -23.79
CA PRO A 57 27.39 27.07 -24.01
C PRO A 57 26.10 26.60 -23.34
N THR A 58 25.53 27.47 -22.53
CA THR A 58 24.17 27.36 -21.99
C THR A 58 23.15 27.36 -23.14
N PRO A 59 22.16 26.46 -23.17
CA PRO A 59 21.13 26.52 -24.21
C PRO A 59 20.23 27.73 -23.93
N THR A 60 20.33 28.73 -24.79
CA THR A 60 19.36 29.82 -24.92
C THR A 60 17.97 29.21 -25.18
N LYS A 61 17.02 29.40 -24.25
CA LYS A 61 15.63 28.91 -24.38
C LYS A 61 14.91 29.69 -25.49
N THR A 62 15.05 29.27 -26.74
CA THR A 62 14.15 29.65 -27.82
C THR A 62 12.79 29.01 -27.56
N LEU A 63 11.79 29.81 -27.23
CA LEU A 63 10.40 29.38 -27.05
C LEU A 63 9.81 28.98 -28.41
N ASN A 64 10.08 27.73 -28.82
CA ASN A 64 9.48 27.13 -30.00
C ASN A 64 7.98 26.88 -29.74
N LEU A 65 7.11 27.17 -30.71
CA LEU A 65 5.66 26.88 -30.63
C LEU A 65 5.38 25.42 -30.23
N VAL A 66 6.23 24.50 -30.69
CA VAL A 66 6.18 23.07 -30.32
C VAL A 66 6.41 22.84 -28.82
N SER A 67 7.29 23.63 -28.18
CA SER A 67 7.53 23.54 -26.74
C SER A 67 6.35 24.05 -25.91
N LEU A 68 5.63 25.06 -26.42
CA LEU A 68 4.43 25.59 -25.78
C LEU A 68 3.27 24.59 -25.89
N LEU A 69 3.10 23.95 -27.06
CA LEU A 69 2.07 22.93 -27.28
C LEU A 69 2.31 21.66 -26.46
N ARG A 70 3.56 21.27 -26.21
CA ARG A 70 3.89 20.11 -25.35
C ARG A 70 3.87 20.42 -23.86
N ALA A 71 3.92 21.68 -23.46
CA ALA A 71 4.01 22.05 -22.04
C ALA A 71 2.85 21.50 -21.20
N ILE A 72 1.62 21.47 -21.74
CA ILE A 72 0.41 21.01 -21.04
C ILE A 72 0.40 19.46 -20.93
N PRO A 73 0.58 18.70 -22.01
CA PRO A 73 0.76 17.23 -21.93
C PRO A 73 1.90 16.82 -20.98
N ASP A 74 3.09 17.40 -21.14
CA ASP A 74 4.27 17.04 -20.32
C ASP A 74 4.04 17.36 -18.84
N TRP A 75 3.30 18.43 -18.53
CA TRP A 75 2.90 18.78 -17.16
C TRP A 75 1.94 17.75 -16.57
N ALA A 76 0.93 17.32 -17.33
CA ALA A 76 -0.03 16.31 -16.89
C ALA A 76 0.65 14.96 -16.63
N ASP A 77 1.55 14.55 -17.52
CA ASP A 77 2.34 13.32 -17.38
C ASP A 77 3.24 13.37 -16.13
N ARG A 78 3.91 14.50 -15.88
CA ARG A 78 4.70 14.68 -14.64
C ARG A 78 3.85 14.59 -13.37
N ILE A 79 2.62 15.08 -13.40
CA ILE A 79 1.69 14.95 -12.26
C ILE A 79 1.27 13.50 -12.07
N GLN A 80 0.96 12.82 -13.16
CA GLN A 80 0.61 11.40 -13.15
C GLN A 80 1.74 10.57 -12.55
N GLU A 81 2.99 10.82 -12.93
CA GLU A 81 4.15 10.11 -12.42
C GLU A 81 4.40 10.40 -10.93
N ARG A 82 4.38 11.68 -10.53
CA ARG A 82 4.54 12.05 -9.10
C ARG A 82 3.50 11.39 -8.21
N GLY A 83 2.27 11.26 -8.69
CA GLY A 83 1.26 10.58 -7.93
C GLY A 83 1.59 9.09 -7.72
N MET A 84 2.23 8.40 -8.67
CA MET A 84 2.51 6.95 -8.54
C MET A 84 3.43 6.67 -7.35
N GLN A 85 4.33 7.62 -7.07
CA GLN A 85 5.32 7.53 -6.01
C GLN A 85 4.78 7.90 -4.61
N GLN A 86 3.54 8.36 -4.51
CA GLN A 86 2.96 8.72 -3.21
C GLN A 86 2.54 7.48 -2.42
N ASN A 87 3.25 7.20 -1.33
CA ASN A 87 2.81 6.23 -0.34
C ASN A 87 1.50 6.70 0.30
N ARG A 88 0.43 5.93 0.11
CA ARG A 88 -0.86 6.21 0.74
C ARG A 88 -0.75 5.89 2.22
N ALA A 89 -0.92 6.90 3.08
CA ALA A 89 -1.00 6.72 4.52
C ALA A 89 -2.23 5.86 4.88
N LEU A 90 -2.07 5.00 5.89
CA LEU A 90 -3.17 4.18 6.41
C LEU A 90 -4.29 5.07 6.99
N TYR A 91 -5.53 4.58 6.89
CA TYR A 91 -6.69 5.31 7.33
C TYR A 91 -6.81 5.25 8.87
N ASN A 92 -6.41 6.34 9.54
CA ASN A 92 -6.42 6.43 11.00
C ASN A 92 -7.78 6.90 11.56
N HIS A 93 -7.96 6.75 12.87
CA HIS A 93 -9.15 7.24 13.57
C HIS A 93 -9.37 8.75 13.39
N GLU A 94 -8.30 9.55 13.42
CA GLU A 94 -8.37 10.99 13.15
C GLU A 94 -8.89 11.29 11.74
N ASN A 95 -8.45 10.50 10.74
CA ASN A 95 -8.96 10.59 9.38
C ASN A 95 -10.46 10.26 9.34
N TRP A 96 -10.92 9.28 10.14
CA TRP A 96 -12.34 8.96 10.26
C TRP A 96 -13.16 10.11 10.84
N VAL A 97 -12.71 10.71 11.95
CA VAL A 97 -13.38 11.87 12.56
C VAL A 97 -13.43 13.04 11.56
N TYR A 98 -12.33 13.30 10.86
CA TYR A 98 -12.24 14.31 9.81
C TYR A 98 -13.23 14.08 8.65
N HIS A 99 -13.49 12.82 8.29
CA HIS A 99 -14.45 12.43 7.25
C HIS A 99 -15.91 12.40 7.73
N ARG A 100 -16.21 12.50 9.03
CA ARG A 100 -17.59 12.58 9.53
C ARG A 100 -18.22 13.97 9.35
N SER A 101 -17.40 15.00 9.12
CA SER A 101 -17.88 16.37 8.90
C SER A 101 -18.85 16.49 7.71
N SER A 102 -19.91 17.29 7.86
CA SER A 102 -20.90 17.51 6.81
C SER A 102 -20.31 18.22 5.56
N LEU A 103 -19.30 19.06 5.77
CA LEU A 103 -18.53 19.73 4.70
C LEU A 103 -17.63 18.79 3.89
N ARG A 104 -17.62 17.48 4.22
CA ARG A 104 -16.87 16.45 3.49
C ARG A 104 -17.13 16.49 1.98
N HIS A 105 -18.38 16.62 1.57
CA HIS A 105 -18.74 16.58 0.15
C HIS A 105 -18.16 17.76 -0.63
N LEU A 106 -18.25 18.97 -0.08
CA LEU A 106 -17.66 20.17 -0.69
C LEU A 106 -16.13 20.08 -0.75
N ARG A 107 -15.50 19.63 0.34
CA ARG A 107 -14.06 19.40 0.35
C ARG A 107 -13.65 18.34 -0.67
N HIS A 108 -14.39 17.24 -0.78
CA HIS A 108 -14.10 16.21 -1.77
C HIS A 108 -14.27 16.71 -3.19
N LEU A 109 -15.30 17.50 -3.49
CA LEU A 109 -15.47 18.15 -4.80
C LEU A 109 -14.34 19.11 -5.13
N LEU A 110 -13.89 19.91 -4.16
CA LEU A 110 -12.77 20.82 -4.38
C LEU A 110 -11.43 20.08 -4.50
N SER A 111 -11.23 19.04 -3.68
CA SER A 111 -10.04 18.18 -3.75
C SER A 111 -10.03 17.25 -4.96
N SER A 112 -11.20 16.92 -5.54
CA SER A 112 -11.27 16.06 -6.71
C SER A 112 -10.68 16.77 -7.93
N LEU A 113 -10.76 18.10 -8.00
CA LEU A 113 -10.06 18.90 -9.01
C LEU A 113 -8.53 18.76 -8.92
N GLN A 114 -8.00 18.38 -7.76
CA GLN A 114 -6.59 18.05 -7.55
C GLN A 114 -6.28 16.55 -7.75
N SER A 115 -7.29 15.74 -8.05
CA SER A 115 -7.12 14.32 -8.32
C SER A 115 -6.35 14.12 -9.61
N ARG A 116 -5.43 13.15 -9.58
CA ARG A 116 -4.67 12.73 -10.74
C ARG A 116 -5.54 12.44 -11.95
N VAL A 117 -6.69 11.78 -11.74
CA VAL A 117 -7.59 11.38 -12.83
C VAL A 117 -8.15 12.61 -13.56
N ILE A 118 -8.52 13.64 -12.81
CA ILE A 118 -9.04 14.88 -13.40
C ILE A 118 -7.91 15.67 -14.07
N LEU A 119 -6.73 15.73 -13.45
CA LEU A 119 -5.57 16.39 -14.04
C LEU A 119 -5.07 15.69 -15.31
N SER A 120 -5.17 14.36 -15.40
CA SER A 120 -4.85 13.60 -16.63
C SER A 120 -5.84 13.85 -17.77
N LEU A 121 -7.06 14.31 -17.47
CA LEU A 121 -8.06 14.65 -18.48
C LEU A 121 -7.89 16.08 -19.02
N VAL A 122 -7.04 16.91 -18.40
CA VAL A 122 -6.85 18.31 -18.81
C VAL A 122 -6.36 18.43 -20.26
N PRO A 123 -5.31 17.71 -20.74
CA PRO A 123 -4.87 17.82 -22.12
C PRO A 123 -5.94 17.49 -23.18
N PRO A 124 -6.64 16.34 -23.13
CA PRO A 124 -7.67 16.04 -24.14
C PRO A 124 -8.87 16.99 -24.04
N VAL A 125 -9.31 17.36 -22.84
CA VAL A 125 -10.43 18.31 -22.66
C VAL A 125 -10.07 19.68 -23.23
N LEU A 126 -8.85 20.17 -22.99
CA LEU A 126 -8.37 21.42 -23.58
C LEU A 126 -8.30 21.36 -25.10
N ALA A 127 -7.86 20.25 -25.67
CA ALA A 127 -7.84 20.06 -27.12
C ALA A 127 -9.26 20.14 -27.71
N PHE A 128 -10.22 19.38 -27.18
CA PHE A 128 -11.61 19.39 -27.68
C PHE A 128 -12.30 20.75 -27.48
N THR A 129 -12.07 21.40 -26.34
CA THR A 129 -12.63 22.75 -26.08
C THR A 129 -12.01 23.79 -27.01
N SER A 130 -10.72 23.72 -27.30
CA SER A 130 -10.09 24.63 -28.26
C SER A 130 -10.69 24.50 -29.66
N VAL A 131 -10.93 23.29 -30.14
CA VAL A 131 -11.60 23.02 -31.42
C VAL A 131 -13.04 23.55 -31.40
N ALA A 132 -13.77 23.30 -30.31
CA ALA A 132 -15.14 23.81 -30.16
C ALA A 132 -15.19 25.35 -30.19
N VAL A 133 -14.27 26.04 -29.52
CA VAL A 133 -14.16 27.50 -29.52
C VAL A 133 -13.85 28.02 -30.93
N VAL A 134 -12.95 27.38 -31.68
CA VAL A 134 -12.64 27.76 -33.06
C VAL A 134 -13.86 27.62 -33.97
N ILE A 135 -14.58 26.49 -33.89
CA ILE A 135 -15.78 26.25 -34.70
C ILE A 135 -16.90 27.23 -34.34
N ALA A 136 -17.13 27.46 -33.04
CA ALA A 136 -18.12 28.41 -32.57
C ALA A 136 -17.78 29.84 -33.02
N GLY A 137 -16.52 30.26 -32.85
CA GLY A 137 -16.04 31.57 -33.30
C GLY A 137 -16.16 31.76 -34.81
N TYR A 138 -15.83 30.73 -35.60
CA TYR A 138 -16.04 30.76 -37.06
C TYR A 138 -17.52 30.96 -37.41
N ASN A 139 -18.42 30.16 -36.84
CA ASN A 139 -19.85 30.27 -37.13
C ASN A 139 -20.38 31.65 -36.73
N THR A 140 -20.00 32.19 -35.57
CA THR A 140 -20.36 33.55 -35.15
C THR A 140 -19.83 34.63 -36.09
N ALA A 141 -18.62 34.49 -36.62
CA ALA A 141 -18.04 35.44 -37.58
C ALA A 141 -18.75 35.41 -38.95
N VAL A 142 -19.23 34.25 -39.38
CA VAL A 142 -20.07 34.09 -40.58
C VAL A 142 -21.43 34.76 -40.36
N ASP A 143 -22.07 34.53 -39.20
CA ASP A 143 -23.38 35.12 -38.86
C ASP A 143 -23.34 36.65 -38.74
N LEU A 144 -22.22 37.22 -38.28
CA LEU A 144 -21.99 38.67 -38.18
C LEU A 144 -21.58 39.32 -39.52
N HIS A 145 -21.58 38.57 -40.64
CA HIS A 145 -21.14 39.02 -41.95
C HIS A 145 -19.71 39.61 -41.99
N TRP A 146 -18.84 39.22 -41.05
CA TRP A 146 -17.42 39.61 -41.09
C TRP A 146 -16.73 38.94 -42.30
N LEU A 147 -17.11 37.71 -42.60
CA LEU A 147 -16.52 36.91 -43.68
C LEU A 147 -17.28 37.09 -45.01
N PRO A 148 -16.58 37.04 -46.16
CA PRO A 148 -17.22 37.08 -47.47
C PRO A 148 -18.25 35.95 -47.62
N GLY A 149 -19.38 36.22 -48.29
CA GLY A 149 -20.52 35.30 -48.41
C GLY A 149 -20.28 33.97 -49.15
N PHE A 150 -19.03 33.63 -49.48
CA PHE A 150 -18.63 32.34 -50.03
C PHE A 150 -18.46 31.25 -48.95
N PHE A 151 -18.30 31.62 -47.68
CA PHE A 151 -18.05 30.67 -46.59
C PHE A 151 -19.35 30.07 -46.01
N PRO A 152 -19.55 28.73 -46.04
CA PRO A 152 -20.74 28.10 -45.49
C PRO A 152 -20.67 27.90 -43.96
N VAL A 153 -21.82 27.88 -43.30
CA VAL A 153 -21.95 27.56 -41.87
C VAL A 153 -21.65 26.08 -41.64
N LEU A 154 -20.77 25.78 -40.67
CA LEU A 154 -20.44 24.40 -40.32
C LEU A 154 -21.55 23.80 -39.45
N ARG A 155 -22.20 22.73 -39.95
CA ARG A 155 -23.24 21.98 -39.23
C ARG A 155 -22.87 20.51 -39.15
N ALA A 156 -23.05 19.91 -37.97
CA ALA A 156 -22.90 18.48 -37.75
C ALA A 156 -24.27 17.84 -37.51
N SER A 157 -24.50 16.66 -38.09
CA SER A 157 -25.72 15.87 -37.82
C SER A 157 -25.65 15.23 -36.43
N SER A 158 -26.75 15.24 -35.68
CA SER A 158 -26.84 14.62 -34.35
C SER A 158 -27.04 13.10 -34.39
N LEU A 159 -27.40 12.53 -35.55
CA LEU A 159 -27.73 11.11 -35.70
C LEU A 159 -26.58 10.17 -35.31
N PRO A 160 -25.32 10.38 -35.77
CA PRO A 160 -24.21 9.52 -35.35
C PRO A 160 -23.97 9.56 -33.84
N TYR A 161 -24.16 10.71 -33.19
CA TYR A 161 -24.00 10.85 -31.74
C TYR A 161 -25.09 10.08 -30.98
N GLN A 162 -26.34 10.13 -31.45
CA GLN A 162 -27.45 9.42 -30.82
C GLN A 162 -27.29 7.89 -30.89
N LEU A 163 -26.76 7.38 -32.00
CA LEU A 163 -26.53 5.94 -32.17
C LEU A 163 -25.27 5.45 -31.44
N THR A 164 -24.21 6.27 -31.39
CA THR A 164 -22.92 5.86 -30.79
C THR A 164 -22.90 6.02 -29.27
N ALA A 165 -23.62 7.00 -28.70
CA ALA A 165 -23.58 7.25 -27.26
C ALA A 165 -24.01 6.05 -26.40
N PRO A 166 -25.13 5.35 -26.67
CA PRO A 166 -25.51 4.15 -25.90
C PRO A 166 -24.50 3.02 -26.03
N ALA A 167 -23.92 2.83 -27.23
CA ALA A 167 -22.91 1.80 -27.47
C ALA A 167 -21.63 2.08 -26.67
N LEU A 168 -21.15 3.34 -26.66
CA LEU A 168 -20.00 3.76 -25.87
C LEU A 168 -20.26 3.64 -24.36
N ALA A 169 -21.47 3.99 -23.90
CA ALA A 169 -21.86 3.86 -22.50
C ALA A 169 -21.84 2.40 -22.04
N LEU A 170 -22.41 1.49 -22.83
CA LEU A 170 -22.44 0.06 -22.53
C LEU A 170 -21.04 -0.57 -22.54
N LEU A 171 -20.20 -0.22 -23.53
CA LEU A 171 -18.80 -0.65 -23.55
C LEU A 171 -18.01 -0.14 -22.34
N LEU A 172 -18.27 1.09 -21.91
CA LEU A 172 -17.64 1.67 -20.72
C LEU A 172 -18.03 0.89 -19.46
N VAL A 173 -19.32 0.58 -19.28
CA VAL A 173 -19.80 -0.21 -18.13
C VAL A 173 -19.13 -1.59 -18.08
N PHE A 174 -19.11 -2.32 -19.19
CA PHE A 174 -18.43 -3.62 -19.23
C PHE A 174 -16.93 -3.52 -18.96
N ARG A 175 -16.28 -2.47 -19.46
CA ARG A 175 -14.86 -2.22 -19.17
C ARG A 175 -14.63 -1.92 -17.69
N THR A 176 -15.48 -1.13 -17.05
CA THR A 176 -15.34 -0.80 -15.63
C THR A 176 -15.62 -2.00 -14.73
N GLU A 177 -16.62 -2.83 -15.06
CA GLU A 177 -16.90 -4.08 -14.34
C GLU A 177 -15.73 -5.06 -14.41
N ALA A 178 -15.18 -5.31 -15.60
CA ALA A 178 -14.02 -6.18 -15.77
C ALA A 178 -12.78 -5.65 -15.03
N SER A 179 -12.58 -4.32 -15.04
CA SER A 179 -11.47 -3.68 -14.30
C SER A 179 -11.65 -3.82 -12.79
N TYR A 180 -12.89 -3.70 -12.30
CA TYR A 180 -13.24 -3.87 -10.90
C TYR A 180 -13.03 -5.31 -10.43
N SER A 181 -13.43 -6.31 -11.23
CA SER A 181 -13.18 -7.73 -10.91
C SER A 181 -11.69 -8.01 -10.70
N ARG A 182 -10.83 -7.54 -11.61
CA ARG A 182 -9.37 -7.71 -11.50
C ARG A 182 -8.78 -7.03 -10.26
N PHE A 183 -9.25 -5.83 -9.93
CA PHE A 183 -8.84 -5.13 -8.71
C PHE A 183 -9.22 -5.93 -7.46
N GLU A 184 -10.43 -6.45 -7.42
CA GLU A 184 -10.96 -7.22 -6.31
C GLU A 184 -10.25 -8.58 -6.15
N GLU A 185 -9.94 -9.26 -7.26
CA GLU A 185 -9.11 -10.47 -7.29
C GLU A 185 -7.71 -10.21 -6.73
N GLY A 186 -7.06 -9.10 -7.14
CA GLY A 186 -5.77 -8.68 -6.60
C GLY A 186 -5.81 -8.43 -5.09
N ARG A 187 -6.87 -7.75 -4.61
CA ARG A 187 -7.08 -7.51 -3.18
C ARG A 187 -7.25 -8.82 -2.41
N LYS A 188 -8.09 -9.75 -2.92
CA LYS A 188 -8.30 -11.07 -2.32
C LYS A 188 -7.01 -11.88 -2.25
N ALA A 189 -6.22 -11.89 -3.33
CA ALA A 189 -4.93 -12.58 -3.37
C ALA A 189 -3.95 -12.00 -2.34
N TRP A 190 -3.86 -10.67 -2.23
CA TRP A 190 -3.01 -10.02 -1.23
C TRP A 190 -3.45 -10.33 0.21
N THR A 191 -4.75 -10.32 0.49
CA THR A 191 -5.29 -10.73 1.79
C THR A 191 -4.96 -12.19 2.11
N LYS A 192 -5.02 -13.10 1.13
CA LYS A 192 -4.64 -14.51 1.29
C LYS A 192 -3.15 -14.66 1.65
N VAL A 193 -2.27 -13.87 1.03
CA VAL A 193 -0.84 -13.86 1.36
C VAL A 193 -0.61 -13.42 2.81
N ILE A 194 -1.25 -12.34 3.25
CA ILE A 194 -1.11 -11.85 4.64
C ILE A 194 -1.62 -12.90 5.63
N ALA A 195 -2.82 -13.44 5.40
CA ALA A 195 -3.40 -14.47 6.26
C ALA A 195 -2.51 -15.71 6.34
N GLY A 196 -2.06 -16.24 5.20
CA GLY A 196 -1.18 -17.41 5.17
C GLY A 196 0.17 -17.17 5.85
N THR A 197 0.74 -15.96 5.72
CA THR A 197 2.00 -15.60 6.40
C THR A 197 1.81 -15.55 7.92
N ASN A 198 0.69 -14.99 8.40
CA ASN A 198 0.37 -14.92 9.83
C ASN A 198 0.05 -16.29 10.43
N ASP A 199 -0.73 -17.11 9.72
CA ASP A 199 -1.02 -18.48 10.13
C ASP A 199 0.26 -19.32 10.21
N PHE A 200 1.16 -19.16 9.24
CA PHE A 200 2.44 -19.85 9.25
C PHE A 200 3.35 -19.37 10.39
N ALA A 201 3.44 -18.06 10.63
CA ALA A 201 4.15 -17.51 11.78
C ALA A 201 3.60 -18.07 13.11
N ARG A 202 2.26 -18.15 13.26
CA ARG A 202 1.63 -18.74 14.45
C ARG A 202 1.98 -20.21 14.62
N GLN A 203 2.01 -21.00 13.54
CA GLN A 203 2.42 -22.40 13.59
C GLN A 203 3.87 -22.56 14.02
N VAL A 204 4.78 -21.71 13.53
CA VAL A 204 6.19 -21.71 13.95
C VAL A 204 6.34 -21.34 15.44
N ILE A 205 5.60 -20.35 15.91
CA ILE A 205 5.61 -19.95 17.33
C ILE A 205 5.09 -21.07 18.23
N ALA A 206 4.02 -21.75 17.82
CA ALA A 206 3.39 -22.80 18.61
C ALA A 206 4.15 -24.15 18.54
N GLY A 207 4.82 -24.45 17.42
CA GLY A 207 5.46 -25.74 17.19
C GLY A 207 6.86 -25.89 17.78
N VAL A 208 7.53 -24.79 18.14
CA VAL A 208 8.89 -24.82 18.70
C VAL A 208 8.83 -24.52 20.20
N GLU A 209 8.67 -25.56 21.02
CA GLU A 209 8.49 -25.44 22.48
C GLU A 209 9.80 -25.23 23.28
N ASN A 210 10.99 -25.39 22.67
CA ASN A 210 12.25 -25.45 23.41
C ASN A 210 13.14 -24.20 23.28
N SER A 211 13.67 -23.75 24.43
CA SER A 211 14.48 -22.54 24.61
C SER A 211 15.86 -22.54 23.93
N GLY A 212 16.33 -23.68 23.42
CA GLY A 212 17.63 -23.80 22.74
C GLY A 212 17.68 -23.21 21.33
N ASP A 213 16.53 -23.11 20.64
CA ASP A 213 16.47 -22.72 19.22
C ASP A 213 15.83 -21.34 18.99
N GLU A 214 15.74 -20.52 20.04
CA GLU A 214 15.09 -19.20 19.97
C GLU A 214 15.69 -18.29 18.89
N CYS A 215 17.00 -18.37 18.66
CA CYS A 215 17.68 -17.63 17.59
C CYS A 215 17.21 -18.07 16.19
N MET A 216 17.16 -19.38 15.94
CA MET A 216 16.71 -19.92 14.65
C MET A 216 15.21 -19.70 14.42
N LYS A 217 14.41 -19.81 15.48
CA LYS A 217 12.98 -19.47 15.44
C LYS A 217 12.76 -18.01 15.07
N ASN A 218 13.50 -17.10 15.71
CA ASN A 218 13.45 -15.68 15.39
C ASN A 218 13.89 -15.39 13.96
N ALA A 219 14.98 -16.01 13.48
CA ALA A 219 15.41 -15.88 12.09
C ALA A 219 14.33 -16.35 11.10
N LEU A 220 13.70 -17.49 11.37
CA LEU A 220 12.59 -18.01 10.57
C LEU A 220 11.40 -17.04 10.55
N LEU A 221 11.01 -16.47 11.68
CA LEU A 221 9.94 -15.46 11.75
C LEU A 221 10.28 -14.20 10.96
N HIS A 222 11.53 -13.74 11.00
CA HIS A 222 11.99 -12.62 10.19
C HIS A 222 11.88 -12.93 8.68
N TYR A 223 12.26 -14.12 8.23
CA TYR A 223 12.07 -14.53 6.83
C TYR A 223 10.60 -14.59 6.42
N ILE A 224 9.73 -15.08 7.32
CA ILE A 224 8.28 -15.12 7.09
C ILE A 224 7.72 -13.70 6.91
N MET A 225 8.14 -12.75 7.75
CA MET A 225 7.76 -11.34 7.61
C MET A 225 8.38 -10.66 6.37
N ALA A 226 9.56 -11.11 5.94
CA ALA A 226 10.26 -10.58 4.77
C ALA A 226 9.57 -10.92 3.46
N PHE A 227 8.89 -12.07 3.40
CA PHE A 227 8.26 -12.54 2.17
C PHE A 227 7.19 -11.57 1.63
N PRO A 228 6.19 -11.10 2.41
CA PRO A 228 5.22 -10.12 1.92
C PRO A 228 5.87 -8.79 1.50
N VAL A 229 6.89 -8.32 2.22
CA VAL A 229 7.60 -7.06 1.90
C VAL A 229 8.34 -7.19 0.57
N ALA A 230 9.04 -8.30 0.35
CA ALA A 230 9.71 -8.57 -0.91
C ALA A 230 8.71 -8.77 -2.06
N LEU A 231 7.57 -9.43 -1.80
CA LEU A 231 6.52 -9.59 -2.80
C LEU A 231 5.91 -8.24 -3.20
N LYS A 232 5.65 -7.35 -2.24
CA LYS A 232 5.23 -5.97 -2.49
C LYS A 232 6.22 -5.26 -3.42
N CYS A 233 7.51 -5.30 -3.09
CA CYS A 233 8.56 -4.64 -3.88
C CYS A 233 8.77 -5.28 -5.25
N HIS A 234 8.42 -6.56 -5.41
CA HIS A 234 8.49 -7.25 -6.70
C HIS A 234 7.35 -6.87 -7.64
N VAL A 235 6.15 -6.65 -7.11
CA VAL A 235 4.95 -6.27 -7.90
C VAL A 235 4.89 -4.76 -8.15
N MET A 236 5.40 -3.95 -7.21
CA MET A 236 5.37 -2.50 -7.29
C MET A 236 6.62 -1.95 -8.00
N TYR A 237 6.43 -1.11 -9.02
CA TYR A 237 7.52 -0.39 -9.67
C TYR A 237 8.09 0.71 -8.75
N GLY A 238 9.41 0.90 -8.76
CA GLY A 238 10.08 1.97 -8.00
C GLY A 238 10.22 1.75 -6.49
N SER A 239 9.95 0.54 -5.99
CA SER A 239 10.20 0.19 -4.58
C SER A 239 11.66 -0.27 -4.39
N ASP A 240 12.34 0.33 -3.42
CA ASP A 240 13.70 -0.07 -3.05
C ASP A 240 13.65 -1.19 -2.01
N ILE A 241 13.80 -2.43 -2.50
CA ILE A 241 13.74 -3.62 -1.66
C ILE A 241 14.86 -3.65 -0.60
N GLY A 242 16.02 -3.06 -0.89
CA GLY A 242 17.15 -3.04 0.05
C GLY A 242 16.77 -2.27 1.31
N ARG A 243 16.19 -1.08 1.14
CA ARG A 243 15.75 -0.22 2.26
C ARG A 243 14.60 -0.83 3.06
N ASP A 244 13.64 -1.44 2.37
CA ASP A 244 12.47 -2.03 3.02
C ASP A 244 12.81 -3.31 3.80
N LEU A 245 13.89 -4.02 3.42
CA LEU A 245 14.28 -5.30 4.01
C LEU A 245 15.46 -5.21 4.99
N GLN A 246 16.17 -4.08 5.03
CA GLN A 246 17.34 -3.85 5.89
C GLN A 246 17.08 -4.05 7.39
N ASN A 247 15.86 -3.78 7.85
CA ASN A 247 15.49 -3.96 9.26
C ASN A 247 15.05 -5.37 9.62
N LEU A 248 14.98 -6.27 8.63
CA LEU A 248 14.33 -7.56 8.76
C LEU A 248 15.25 -8.74 8.42
N LEU A 249 16.23 -8.56 7.52
CA LEU A 249 17.24 -9.58 7.20
C LEU A 249 18.63 -9.12 7.66
N GLU A 250 19.47 -10.10 8.00
CA GLU A 250 20.91 -9.88 8.20
C GLU A 250 21.58 -9.46 6.88
N GLY A 251 22.71 -8.75 6.99
CA GLY A 251 23.38 -8.14 5.83
C GLY A 251 23.80 -9.14 4.75
N ASP A 252 24.25 -10.32 5.16
CA ASP A 252 24.69 -11.38 4.24
C ASP A 252 23.51 -11.98 3.47
N ASP A 253 22.41 -12.30 4.17
CA ASP A 253 21.19 -12.82 3.54
C ASP A 253 20.55 -11.79 2.61
N LEU A 254 20.55 -10.52 3.02
CA LEU A 254 20.06 -9.42 2.19
C LEU A 254 20.82 -9.31 0.87
N ALA A 255 22.15 -9.46 0.89
CA ALA A 255 22.96 -9.44 -0.32
C ALA A 255 22.60 -10.58 -1.28
N VAL A 256 22.33 -11.78 -0.76
CA VAL A 256 21.88 -12.92 -1.56
C VAL A 256 20.51 -12.64 -2.19
N VAL A 257 19.55 -12.11 -1.43
CA VAL A 257 18.22 -11.75 -1.95
C VAL A 257 18.33 -10.68 -3.04
N LEU A 258 19.16 -9.66 -2.86
CA LEU A 258 19.34 -8.57 -3.82
C LEU A 258 19.95 -9.05 -5.14
N ASN A 259 20.89 -10.01 -5.08
CA ASN A 259 21.52 -10.62 -6.25
C ASN A 259 20.61 -11.61 -6.97
N SER A 260 19.54 -12.09 -6.33
CA SER A 260 18.60 -13.03 -6.94
C SER A 260 17.69 -12.38 -7.99
N LYS A 261 17.41 -13.11 -9.08
CA LYS A 261 16.44 -12.66 -10.11
C LYS A 261 15.00 -12.64 -9.58
N HIS A 262 14.64 -13.59 -8.73
CA HIS A 262 13.30 -13.75 -8.18
C HIS A 262 13.33 -13.66 -6.65
N ARG A 263 13.34 -12.42 -6.14
CA ARG A 263 13.54 -12.10 -4.72
C ARG A 263 12.55 -12.78 -3.76
N PRO A 264 11.22 -12.77 -4.01
CA PRO A 264 10.28 -13.45 -3.11
C PRO A 264 10.48 -14.96 -3.07
N ARG A 265 10.90 -15.57 -4.20
CA ARG A 265 11.21 -17.00 -4.27
C ARG A 265 12.45 -17.35 -3.48
N CYS A 266 13.49 -16.52 -3.56
CA CYS A 266 14.71 -16.69 -2.76
C CYS A 266 14.39 -16.71 -1.25
N ILE A 267 13.50 -15.84 -0.78
CA ILE A 267 13.08 -15.84 0.63
C ILE A 267 12.29 -17.11 1.00
N ILE A 268 11.42 -17.63 0.11
CA ILE A 268 10.75 -18.92 0.34
C ILE A 268 11.76 -20.06 0.45
N GLU A 269 12.85 -20.03 -0.31
CA GLU A 269 13.93 -21.01 -0.23
C GLU A 269 14.65 -20.93 1.13
N PHE A 270 14.92 -19.72 1.65
CA PHE A 270 15.47 -19.54 3.01
C PHE A 270 14.54 -20.02 4.11
N ILE A 271 13.23 -19.76 4.00
CA ILE A 271 12.21 -20.31 4.90
C ILE A 271 12.27 -21.84 4.90
N SER A 272 12.33 -22.43 3.70
CA SER A 272 12.34 -23.89 3.53
C SER A 272 13.61 -24.53 4.09
N GLN A 273 14.76 -23.90 3.91
CA GLN A 273 16.04 -24.36 4.47
C GLN A 273 16.03 -24.27 6.00
N SER A 274 15.57 -23.14 6.55
CA SER A 274 15.47 -22.94 8.00
C SER A 274 14.55 -23.99 8.65
N LEU A 275 13.41 -24.29 8.02
CA LEU A 275 12.48 -25.31 8.49
C LEU A 275 13.05 -26.74 8.44
N LYS A 276 13.88 -27.05 7.43
CA LYS A 276 14.59 -28.34 7.35
C LYS A 276 15.59 -28.50 8.48
N VAL A 277 16.36 -27.46 8.78
CA VAL A 277 17.36 -27.49 9.85
C VAL A 277 16.67 -27.70 11.21
N LEU A 278 15.57 -26.99 11.48
CA LEU A 278 14.78 -27.16 12.70
C LEU A 278 14.22 -28.58 12.87
N ASN A 279 13.63 -29.16 11.81
CA ASN A 279 13.12 -30.54 11.86
C ASN A 279 14.23 -31.58 12.09
N LEU A 280 15.40 -31.38 11.47
CA LEU A 280 16.53 -32.29 11.66
C LEU A 280 17.04 -32.26 13.10
N GLU A 281 17.09 -31.09 13.74
CA GLU A 281 17.46 -30.98 15.15
C GLU A 281 16.44 -31.63 16.08
N GLU A 282 15.14 -31.47 15.82
CA GLU A 282 14.09 -32.16 16.58
C GLU A 282 14.21 -33.69 16.43
N SER A 283 14.44 -34.19 15.21
CA SER A 283 14.65 -35.62 14.96
C SER A 283 15.89 -36.16 15.69
N LYS A 284 17.03 -35.44 15.65
CA LYS A 284 18.23 -35.84 16.41
C LYS A 284 17.99 -35.86 17.91
N ARG A 285 17.27 -34.88 18.46
CA ARG A 285 16.93 -34.82 19.90
C ARG A 285 16.08 -36.01 20.31
N THR A 286 15.02 -36.35 19.55
CA THR A 286 14.20 -37.52 19.86
C THR A 286 15.00 -38.82 19.79
N MET A 287 15.92 -38.95 18.84
CA MET A 287 16.80 -40.11 18.72
C MET A 287 17.79 -40.21 19.90
N SER A 288 18.42 -39.09 20.29
CA SER A 288 19.34 -39.02 21.44
C SER A 288 18.62 -39.28 22.77
N GLN A 289 17.37 -38.85 22.90
CA GLN A 289 16.57 -39.11 24.09
C GLN A 289 16.18 -40.58 24.18
N ARG A 290 15.77 -41.19 23.06
CA ARG A 290 15.50 -42.63 22.96
C ARG A 290 16.74 -43.47 23.27
N SER A 291 17.91 -43.10 22.75
CA SER A 291 19.15 -43.83 23.04
C SER A 291 19.54 -43.71 24.51
N HIS A 292 19.35 -42.54 25.14
CA HIS A 292 19.56 -42.37 26.58
C HIS A 292 18.59 -43.20 27.43
N VAL A 293 17.31 -43.25 27.07
CA VAL A 293 16.30 -44.07 27.77
C VAL A 293 16.63 -45.56 27.62
N SER A 294 16.96 -46.01 26.40
CA SER A 294 17.34 -47.40 26.14
C SER A 294 18.63 -47.80 26.88
N MET A 295 19.64 -46.92 26.96
CA MET A 295 20.82 -47.16 27.81
C MET A 295 20.47 -47.26 29.29
N LYS A 296 19.56 -46.42 29.80
CA LYS A 296 19.11 -46.51 31.20
C LYS A 296 18.35 -47.80 31.48
N GLU A 297 17.51 -48.25 30.56
CA GLU A 297 16.81 -49.55 30.67
C GLU A 297 17.81 -50.71 30.67
N LEU A 298 18.82 -50.70 29.80
CA LEU A 298 19.86 -51.73 29.79
C LEU A 298 20.69 -51.75 31.08
N VAL A 299 21.04 -50.59 31.64
CA VAL A 299 21.73 -50.50 32.94
C VAL A 299 20.82 -50.97 34.09
N TYR A 300 19.53 -50.65 34.06
CA TYR A 300 18.57 -51.10 35.06
C TYR A 300 18.35 -52.63 35.01
N VAL A 301 18.18 -53.18 33.81
CA VAL A 301 18.07 -54.63 33.60
C VAL A 301 19.36 -55.31 34.07
N ASN A 302 20.53 -54.83 33.67
CA ASN A 302 21.81 -55.43 34.10
C ASN A 302 22.01 -55.39 35.62
N ASN A 303 21.58 -54.32 36.31
CA ASN A 303 21.61 -54.26 37.77
C ASN A 303 20.54 -55.15 38.45
N SER A 304 19.42 -55.41 37.77
CA SER A 304 18.36 -56.30 38.26
C SER A 304 18.72 -57.79 38.18
N TRP A 305 19.63 -58.20 37.30
CA TRP A 305 20.13 -59.58 37.20
C TRP A 305 21.31 -59.89 38.13
N VAL A 306 21.85 -58.91 38.85
CA VAL A 306 23.00 -59.09 39.77
C VAL A 306 22.59 -59.51 41.20
N PHE A 307 21.29 -59.65 41.51
CA PHE A 307 20.84 -60.23 42.78
C PHE A 307 19.67 -61.21 42.56
N PRO A 308 19.99 -62.51 42.40
CA PRO A 308 19.40 -63.50 43.31
C PRO A 308 20.37 -64.65 43.58
N SER A 309 21.36 -64.46 44.43
CA SER A 309 22.09 -65.59 45.04
C SER A 309 22.86 -65.10 46.25
N LEU A 310 22.26 -65.21 47.45
CA LEU A 310 22.99 -65.34 48.74
C LEU A 310 22.03 -65.35 49.94
N TYR A 311 21.00 -66.22 49.97
CA TYR A 311 20.36 -66.60 51.23
C TYR A 311 19.86 -68.05 51.16
N HIS A 312 20.78 -69.01 51.22
CA HIS A 312 20.43 -70.38 51.55
C HIS A 312 21.61 -71.10 52.23
N THR A 313 21.94 -70.72 53.46
CA THR A 313 22.59 -71.61 54.44
C THR A 313 22.62 -70.94 55.82
N LEU A 314 22.32 -71.72 56.86
CA LEU A 314 22.34 -71.42 58.30
C LEU A 314 21.01 -70.95 58.93
N ALA A 315 20.14 -71.91 59.24
CA ALA A 315 19.67 -72.22 60.60
C ALA A 315 18.97 -73.58 60.60
#